data_AF-A0A812VT37-F1
#
_entry.id   AF-A0A812VT37-F1
#
_cell.length_a   1.000
_cell.length_b   1.000
_cell.length_c   1.000
_cell.angle_alpha   90.00
_cell.angle_beta   90.00
_cell.angle_gamma   90.00
#
_symmetry.space_group_name_H-M   'P 1'
#
loop_
_entity.id
_entity.type
_entity.pdbx_description
1 polymer ?
#
loop_
_entity_poly.entity_id
_entity_poly.type
_entity_poly.pdbx_seq_one_letter_code
_entity_poly.pdbx_strand_id
1 'polypeptide(L)'
;ELSDAYAKCATIQAEVKRREDLLRGIPLVLADFLEQIHLPDPDLTHAGARPEDAPRLVIAALQKLQTAVSKREEELKTANEKIAELCKYGAKRDEDVQREAYDALRVELLDVSKRCADAEAKLRELGVEETKGAGTSLITKMSMLIYQLQVSVISGTGLRTKGWRPGPESEALSCIVEVVGKEAKFGTKPVRDSKNPAWNHTGELQMSHSALPCCECL
;
A
#
# COMPACT_ATOMS: atom_id res chain seq x y z
N GLU A 1 -31.33 38.06 -22.03
CA GLU A 1 -31.18 36.69 -22.61
C GLU A 1 -29.76 36.43 -23.12
N LEU A 2 -29.21 37.21 -24.06
CA LEU A 2 -27.82 37.04 -24.52
C LEU A 2 -26.77 37.13 -23.40
N SER A 3 -26.94 38.04 -22.43
CA SER A 3 -26.03 38.21 -21.30
C SER A 3 -25.89 36.96 -20.41
N ASP A 4 -26.98 36.20 -20.22
CA ASP A 4 -26.96 34.98 -19.41
C ASP A 4 -26.27 33.83 -20.12
N ALA A 5 -26.40 33.76 -21.45
CA ALA A 5 -25.70 32.76 -22.25
C ALA A 5 -24.18 32.96 -22.20
N TYR A 6 -23.71 34.21 -22.29
CA TYR A 6 -22.28 34.54 -22.16
C TYR A 6 -21.74 34.19 -20.77
N ALA A 7 -22.49 34.45 -19.70
CA ALA A 7 -22.08 34.09 -18.33
C ALA A 7 -21.96 32.56 -18.14
N LYS A 8 -22.89 31.78 -18.72
CA LYS A 8 -22.84 30.32 -18.68
C LYS A 8 -21.66 29.77 -19.49
N CYS A 9 -21.38 30.33 -20.67
CA CYS A 9 -20.25 29.91 -21.51
C CYS A 9 -18.90 30.17 -20.82
N ALA A 10 -18.74 31.34 -20.19
CA ALA A 10 -17.55 31.67 -19.40
C ALA A 10 -17.34 30.71 -18.21
N THR A 11 -18.43 30.23 -17.60
CA THR A 11 -18.37 29.26 -16.50
C THR A 11 -17.89 27.89 -16.98
N ILE A 12 -18.35 27.44 -18.15
CA ILE A 12 -17.91 26.18 -18.77
C ILE A 12 -16.43 26.27 -19.15
N GLN A 13 -16.01 27.36 -19.77
CA GLN A 13 -14.60 27.59 -20.14
C GLN A 13 -13.68 27.62 -18.91
N ALA A 14 -14.11 28.23 -17.81
CA ALA A 14 -13.36 28.22 -16.56
C ALA A 14 -13.20 26.80 -15.97
N GLU A 15 -14.23 25.96 -16.07
CA GLU A 15 -14.18 24.58 -15.58
C GLU A 15 -13.35 23.66 -16.47
N VAL A 16 -13.39 23.86 -17.80
CA VAL A 16 -12.49 23.15 -18.74
C VAL A 16 -11.04 23.50 -18.44
N LYS A 17 -10.71 24.80 -18.32
CA LYS A 17 -9.36 25.25 -17.97
C LYS A 17 -8.89 24.69 -16.62
N ARG A 18 -9.80 24.62 -15.64
CA ARG A 18 -9.53 23.96 -14.35
C ARG A 18 -9.17 22.49 -14.54
N ARG A 19 -9.84 21.75 -15.44
CA ARG A 19 -9.50 20.35 -15.73
C ARG A 19 -8.12 20.22 -16.39
N GLU A 20 -7.78 21.08 -17.36
CA GLU A 20 -6.46 21.10 -17.99
C GLU A 20 -5.35 21.31 -16.95
N ASP A 21 -5.52 22.29 -16.05
CA ASP A 21 -4.56 22.59 -14.99
C ASP A 21 -4.37 21.41 -14.03
N LEU A 22 -5.44 20.66 -13.73
CA LEU A 22 -5.39 19.48 -12.86
C LEU A 22 -4.69 18.29 -13.54
N LEU A 23 -4.88 18.10 -14.85
CA LEU A 23 -4.23 17.05 -15.63
C LEU A 23 -2.73 17.35 -15.89
N ARG A 24 -2.37 18.63 -16.03
CA ARG A 24 -0.95 19.06 -16.14
C ARG A 24 -0.13 18.78 -14.89
N GLY A 25 -0.76 18.66 -13.72
CA GLY A 25 -0.07 18.32 -12.47
C GLY A 25 0.35 16.85 -12.34
N ILE A 26 -0.29 15.93 -13.08
CA ILE A 26 -0.07 14.48 -12.93
C ILE A 26 1.37 14.07 -13.32
N PRO A 27 1.94 14.54 -14.44
CA PRO A 27 3.33 14.23 -14.80
C PRO A 27 4.35 14.78 -13.82
N LEU A 28 4.08 15.92 -13.17
CA LEU A 28 5.00 16.51 -12.19
C LEU A 28 5.08 15.66 -10.93
N VAL A 29 3.94 15.13 -10.47
CA VAL A 29 3.90 14.20 -9.34
C VAL A 29 4.58 12.87 -9.70
N LEU A 30 4.43 12.40 -10.94
CA LEU A 30 5.13 11.21 -11.45
C LEU A 30 6.63 11.44 -11.64
N ALA A 31 7.05 12.63 -12.08
CA ALA A 31 8.45 12.98 -12.30
C ALA A 31 9.22 13.14 -10.98
N ASP A 32 8.70 13.93 -10.02
CA ASP A 32 9.23 14.01 -8.66
C ASP A 32 9.34 12.63 -8.01
N PHE A 33 8.37 11.75 -8.31
CA PHE A 33 8.34 10.39 -7.80
C PHE A 33 9.40 9.48 -8.46
N LEU A 34 9.56 9.54 -9.79
CA LEU A 34 10.59 8.78 -10.50
C LEU A 34 12.02 9.25 -10.15
N GLU A 35 12.20 10.53 -9.82
CA GLU A 35 13.46 11.04 -9.26
C GLU A 35 13.71 10.48 -7.85
N GLN A 36 12.67 10.27 -7.04
CA GLN A 36 12.81 9.64 -5.72
C GLN A 36 13.06 8.12 -5.79
N ILE A 37 12.67 7.46 -6.90
CA ILE A 37 12.94 6.03 -7.14
C ILE A 37 14.30 5.82 -7.80
N HIS A 38 15.12 6.85 -8.07
CA HIS A 38 16.49 6.61 -8.54
C HIS A 38 17.18 5.67 -7.56
N LEU A 39 17.33 4.43 -8.02
CA LEU A 39 17.92 3.35 -7.27
C LEU A 39 19.33 3.85 -6.92
N PRO A 40 19.71 3.88 -5.63
CA PRO A 40 21.07 4.23 -5.28
C PRO A 40 21.99 3.30 -6.08
N ASP A 41 22.95 3.92 -6.77
CA ASP A 41 24.00 3.24 -7.52
C ASP A 41 24.48 2.05 -6.67
N PRO A 42 24.46 0.80 -7.17
CA PRO A 42 24.76 -0.38 -6.36
C PRO A 42 26.16 -0.32 -5.70
N ASP A 43 27.04 0.57 -6.18
CA ASP A 43 28.37 0.81 -5.62
C ASP A 43 28.42 1.84 -4.46
N LEU A 44 27.32 2.49 -4.09
CA LEU A 44 27.26 3.44 -2.96
C LEU A 44 26.62 2.83 -1.71
N THR A 45 27.25 1.79 -1.15
CA THR A 45 26.82 1.05 0.05
C THR A 45 27.08 1.77 1.39
N HIS A 46 27.27 3.09 1.42
CA HIS A 46 27.68 3.80 2.65
C HIS A 46 26.55 4.46 3.46
N ALA A 47 25.29 4.36 3.05
CA ALA A 47 24.18 5.05 3.72
C ALA A 47 23.05 4.14 4.21
N GLY A 48 23.35 3.12 5.01
CA GLY A 48 22.46 2.53 6.06
C GLY A 48 21.03 2.07 5.72
N ALA A 49 20.53 2.23 4.50
CA ALA A 49 19.20 1.80 4.08
C ALA A 49 19.24 0.31 3.79
N ARG A 50 18.40 -0.46 4.48
CA ARG A 50 18.36 -1.91 4.29
C ARG A 50 17.71 -2.19 2.93
N PRO A 51 18.23 -3.13 2.12
CA PRO A 51 17.63 -3.51 0.84
C PRO A 51 16.15 -3.94 0.97
N GLU A 52 15.75 -4.36 2.17
CA GLU A 52 14.41 -4.80 2.54
C GLU A 52 13.36 -3.66 2.56
N ASP A 53 13.79 -2.40 2.59
CA ASP A 53 12.89 -1.24 2.66
C ASP A 53 12.40 -0.76 1.28
N ALA A 54 13.07 -1.14 0.19
CA ALA A 54 12.71 -0.72 -1.17
C ALA A 54 11.29 -1.17 -1.60
N PRO A 55 10.84 -2.42 -1.34
CA PRO A 55 9.48 -2.84 -1.69
C PRO A 55 8.40 -2.04 -0.95
N ARG A 56 8.67 -1.60 0.29
CA ARG A 56 7.71 -0.82 1.10
C ARG A 56 7.48 0.57 0.52
N LEU A 57 8.55 1.21 0.04
CA LEU A 57 8.47 2.53 -0.61
C LEU A 57 7.69 2.46 -1.92
N VAL A 58 7.91 1.42 -2.73
CA VAL A 58 7.18 1.19 -3.98
C VAL A 58 5.69 0.97 -3.71
N ILE A 59 5.33 0.12 -2.73
CA ILE A 59 3.93 -0.14 -2.38
C ILE A 59 3.24 1.13 -1.88
N ALA A 60 3.87 1.88 -0.97
CA ALA A 60 3.31 3.11 -0.42
C ALA A 60 3.05 4.16 -1.52
N ALA A 61 3.92 4.20 -2.53
CA ALA A 61 3.76 5.13 -3.62
C ALA A 61 2.70 4.70 -4.65
N LEU A 62 2.61 3.41 -4.98
CA LEU A 62 1.51 2.89 -5.79
C LEU A 62 0.15 3.21 -5.15
N GLN A 63 0.04 3.10 -3.82
CA GLN A 63 -1.16 3.50 -3.08
C GLN A 63 -1.46 5.01 -3.18
N LYS A 64 -0.43 5.87 -3.09
CA LYS A 64 -0.59 7.32 -3.29
C LYS A 64 -1.05 7.66 -4.71
N LEU A 65 -0.49 6.97 -5.71
CA LEU A 65 -0.87 7.18 -7.10
C LEU A 65 -2.31 6.72 -7.36
N GLN A 66 -2.70 5.56 -6.85
CA GLN A 66 -4.06 5.04 -6.96
C GLN A 66 -5.09 5.97 -6.31
N THR A 67 -4.81 6.47 -5.10
CA THR A 67 -5.70 7.42 -4.41
C THR A 67 -5.81 8.76 -5.14
N ALA A 68 -4.71 9.25 -5.73
CA ALA A 68 -4.74 10.44 -6.57
C ALA A 68 -5.59 10.25 -7.84
N VAL A 69 -5.48 9.10 -8.51
CA VAL A 69 -6.29 8.76 -9.68
C VAL A 69 -7.77 8.68 -9.32
N SER A 70 -8.14 7.94 -8.27
CA SER A 70 -9.55 7.82 -7.86
C SER A 70 -10.17 9.17 -7.47
N LYS A 71 -9.43 10.03 -6.76
CA LYS A 71 -9.90 11.38 -6.44
C LYS A 71 -10.18 12.20 -7.71
N ARG A 72 -9.32 12.08 -8.72
CA ARG A 72 -9.48 12.79 -10.00
C ARG A 72 -10.66 12.26 -10.81
N GLU A 73 -10.90 10.96 -10.81
CA GLU A 73 -12.06 10.35 -11.44
C GLU A 73 -13.37 10.87 -10.84
N GLU A 74 -13.46 11.00 -9.51
CA GLU A 74 -14.63 11.59 -8.85
C GLU A 74 -14.81 13.07 -9.23
N GLU A 75 -13.74 13.87 -9.22
CA GLU A 75 -13.78 15.27 -9.64
C GLU A 75 -14.28 15.41 -11.09
N LEU A 76 -13.83 14.52 -11.98
CA LEU A 76 -14.26 14.50 -13.38
C LEU A 76 -15.73 14.10 -13.52
N LYS A 77 -16.19 13.12 -12.73
CA LYS A 77 -17.60 12.71 -12.69
C LYS A 77 -18.51 13.85 -12.23
N THR A 78 -18.18 14.50 -11.11
CA THR A 78 -18.93 15.66 -10.59
C THR A 78 -18.99 16.79 -11.62
N ALA A 79 -17.88 17.06 -12.31
CA ALA A 79 -17.86 18.11 -13.31
C ALA A 79 -18.70 17.73 -14.55
N ASN A 80 -18.74 16.44 -14.95
CA ASN A 80 -19.61 15.98 -16.05
C ASN A 80 -21.10 16.09 -15.69
N GLU A 81 -21.47 15.80 -14.45
CA GLU A 81 -22.84 16.00 -13.95
C GLU A 81 -23.25 17.49 -14.01
N LYS A 82 -22.34 18.40 -13.64
CA LYS A 82 -22.59 19.86 -13.77
C LYS A 82 -22.80 20.30 -15.22
N ILE A 83 -21.99 19.78 -16.15
CA ILE A 83 -22.17 20.07 -17.58
C ILE A 83 -23.53 19.56 -18.05
N ALA A 84 -23.90 18.33 -17.67
CA ALA A 84 -25.20 17.75 -18.03
C ALA A 84 -26.38 18.57 -17.48
N GLU A 85 -26.28 19.07 -16.24
CA GLU A 85 -27.25 20.00 -15.66
C GLU A 85 -27.33 21.31 -16.46
N LEU A 86 -26.20 21.94 -16.77
CA LEU A 86 -26.18 23.17 -17.57
C LEU A 86 -26.81 22.97 -18.96
N CYS A 87 -26.64 21.80 -19.59
CA CYS A 87 -27.27 21.45 -20.86
C CYS A 87 -28.80 21.34 -20.77
N LYS A 88 -29.36 20.92 -19.62
CA LYS A 88 -30.82 20.85 -19.41
C LYS A 88 -31.49 22.23 -19.42
N TYR A 89 -30.77 23.28 -18.98
CA TYR A 89 -31.31 24.64 -18.84
C TYR A 89 -31.24 25.51 -20.11
N GLY A 90 -31.07 24.88 -21.27
CA GLY A 90 -31.37 25.48 -22.57
C GLY A 90 -30.18 26.10 -23.28
N ALA A 91 -29.74 25.43 -24.35
CA ALA A 91 -29.11 26.06 -25.51
C ALA A 91 -29.25 25.14 -26.72
N LYS A 92 -30.28 25.39 -27.55
CA LYS A 92 -30.42 24.81 -28.90
C LYS A 92 -29.42 25.41 -29.92
N ARG A 93 -28.42 26.19 -29.47
CA ARG A 93 -27.68 27.09 -30.36
C ARG A 93 -26.16 27.01 -30.36
N ASP A 94 -25.53 26.13 -29.59
CA ASP A 94 -24.08 25.97 -29.65
C ASP A 94 -23.65 24.50 -29.45
N GLU A 95 -24.30 23.58 -30.17
CA GLU A 95 -23.83 22.19 -30.27
C GLU A 95 -22.38 22.13 -30.77
N ASP A 96 -21.98 23.08 -31.62
CA ASP A 96 -20.61 23.16 -32.16
C ASP A 96 -19.58 23.55 -31.08
N VAL A 97 -19.88 24.51 -30.20
CA VAL A 97 -18.99 24.88 -29.09
C VAL A 97 -18.91 23.75 -28.06
N GLN A 98 -20.02 23.06 -27.80
CA GLN A 98 -20.01 21.89 -26.93
C GLN A 98 -19.20 20.74 -27.53
N ARG A 99 -19.29 20.53 -28.85
CA ARG A 99 -18.52 19.52 -29.58
C ARG A 99 -17.03 19.85 -29.55
N GLU A 100 -16.65 21.11 -29.79
CA GLU A 100 -15.25 21.55 -29.72
C GLU A 100 -14.67 21.40 -28.31
N ALA A 101 -15.40 21.79 -27.27
CA ALA A 101 -14.97 21.59 -25.88
C ALA A 101 -14.85 20.11 -25.51
N TYR A 102 -15.77 19.27 -26.00
CA TYR A 102 -15.71 17.82 -25.80
C TYR A 102 -14.52 17.19 -26.53
N ASP A 103 -14.26 17.60 -27.77
CA ASP A 103 -13.14 17.10 -28.57
C ASP A 103 -11.79 17.52 -27.96
N ALA A 104 -11.66 18.75 -27.45
CA ALA A 104 -10.48 19.17 -26.70
C ALA A 104 -10.24 18.29 -25.46
N LEU A 105 -11.29 18.04 -24.67
CA LEU A 105 -11.19 17.19 -23.49
C LEU A 105 -10.83 15.75 -23.84
N ARG A 106 -11.36 15.25 -24.95
CA ARG A 106 -11.07 13.91 -25.47
C ARG A 106 -9.60 13.76 -25.86
N VAL A 107 -8.99 14.78 -26.46
CA VAL A 107 -7.56 14.78 -26.78
C VAL A 107 -6.71 14.69 -25.51
N GLU A 108 -7.03 15.46 -24.47
CA GLU A 108 -6.30 15.38 -23.20
C GLU A 108 -6.44 14.01 -22.52
N LEU A 109 -7.65 13.43 -22.55
CA LEU A 109 -7.90 12.12 -21.96
C LEU A 109 -7.08 11.01 -22.66
N LEU A 110 -6.93 11.11 -23.99
CA LEU A 110 -6.08 10.21 -24.77
C LEU A 110 -4.59 10.37 -24.39
N ASP A 111 -4.13 11.59 -24.13
CA ASP A 111 -2.75 11.83 -23.69
C ASP A 111 -2.48 11.31 -22.27
N VAL A 112 -3.43 11.45 -21.34
CA VAL A 112 -3.35 10.82 -20.01
C VAL A 112 -3.32 9.29 -20.14
N SER A 113 -4.23 8.72 -20.93
CA SER A 113 -4.28 7.27 -21.17
C SER A 113 -2.97 6.74 -21.75
N LYS A 114 -2.36 7.47 -22.69
CA LYS A 114 -1.04 7.14 -23.24
C LYS A 114 0.06 7.17 -22.16
N ARG A 115 0.11 8.23 -21.34
CA ARG A 115 1.09 8.33 -20.24
C ARG A 115 0.95 7.21 -19.21
N CYS A 116 -0.29 6.78 -18.91
CA CYS A 116 -0.53 5.61 -18.07
C CYS A 116 -0.02 4.33 -18.72
N ALA A 117 -0.30 4.11 -20.00
CA ALA A 117 0.21 2.95 -20.74
C ALA A 117 1.75 2.92 -20.80
N ASP A 118 2.40 4.08 -20.99
CA ASP A 118 3.86 4.19 -20.98
C ASP A 118 4.44 3.89 -19.57
N ALA A 119 3.75 4.29 -18.50
CA ALA A 119 4.13 3.97 -17.13
C ALA A 119 3.97 2.47 -16.81
N GLU A 120 2.86 1.86 -17.25
CA GLU A 120 2.64 0.42 -17.14
C GLU A 120 3.70 -0.39 -17.92
N ALA A 121 4.08 0.08 -19.12
CA ALA A 121 5.15 -0.54 -19.90
C ALA A 121 6.50 -0.48 -19.15
N LYS A 122 6.84 0.66 -18.55
CA LYS A 122 8.05 0.78 -17.70
C LYS A 122 8.01 -0.15 -16.50
N LEU A 123 6.86 -0.31 -15.83
CA LEU A 123 6.72 -1.26 -14.72
C LEU A 123 6.94 -2.71 -15.16
N ARG A 124 6.48 -3.08 -16.37
CA ARG A 124 6.77 -4.40 -16.95
C ARG A 124 8.25 -4.59 -17.26
N GLU A 125 8.94 -3.58 -17.79
CA GLU A 125 10.39 -3.62 -18.03
C GLU A 125 11.18 -3.83 -16.74
N LEU A 126 10.69 -3.30 -15.60
CA LEU A 126 11.27 -3.51 -14.28
C LEU A 126 11.01 -4.91 -13.69
N GLY A 127 10.39 -5.83 -14.45
CA GLY A 127 10.16 -7.21 -14.03
C GLY A 127 9.05 -7.37 -12.99
N VAL A 128 8.17 -6.38 -12.85
CA VAL A 128 6.94 -6.51 -12.05
C VAL A 128 5.92 -7.27 -12.91
N GLU A 129 6.05 -8.59 -13.01
CA GLU A 129 5.09 -9.40 -13.76
C GLU A 129 3.72 -9.40 -13.06
N GLU A 130 2.71 -8.89 -13.75
CA GLU A 130 1.30 -9.08 -13.38
C GLU A 130 0.99 -10.58 -13.32
N THR A 131 0.80 -11.11 -12.12
CA THR A 131 0.30 -12.47 -11.94
C THR A 131 -1.11 -12.56 -12.52
N LYS A 132 -1.23 -13.10 -13.73
CA LYS A 132 -2.50 -13.33 -14.45
C LYS A 132 -3.39 -14.32 -13.69
N GLY A 133 -4.17 -13.81 -12.75
CA GLY A 133 -5.28 -14.50 -12.10
C GLY A 133 -6.58 -13.74 -12.35
N ALA A 134 -7.57 -14.42 -12.95
CA ALA A 134 -8.81 -13.85 -13.45
C ALA A 134 -9.58 -13.02 -12.41
N GLY A 135 -10.18 -11.93 -12.89
CA GLY A 135 -10.76 -10.87 -12.08
C GLY A 135 -11.80 -11.32 -11.08
N THR A 136 -11.64 -10.82 -9.85
CA THR A 136 -12.71 -10.28 -9.00
C THR A 136 -12.05 -9.64 -7.79
N SER A 137 -12.42 -8.39 -7.50
CA SER A 137 -12.22 -7.75 -6.20
C SER A 137 -10.76 -7.52 -5.77
N LEU A 138 -10.21 -6.38 -6.17
CA LEU A 138 -9.15 -5.69 -5.40
C LEU A 138 -9.76 -4.96 -4.18
N ILE A 139 -10.80 -5.51 -3.54
CA ILE A 139 -10.79 -5.51 -2.08
C ILE A 139 -9.58 -6.36 -1.75
N THR A 140 -8.50 -5.70 -1.39
CA THR A 140 -7.25 -6.28 -0.93
C THR A 140 -7.58 -7.45 0.01
N LYS A 141 -7.66 -8.68 -0.54
CA LYS A 141 -7.38 -9.88 0.22
C LYS A 141 -5.92 -9.67 0.57
N MET A 142 -5.70 -8.97 1.68
CA MET A 142 -4.45 -8.94 2.39
C MET A 142 -4.16 -10.40 2.64
N SER A 143 -3.41 -11.00 1.71
CA SER A 143 -2.98 -12.37 1.80
C SER A 143 -2.37 -12.49 3.18
N MET A 144 -2.94 -13.40 3.99
CA MET A 144 -2.34 -13.72 5.28
C MET A 144 -0.89 -14.05 4.99
N LEU A 145 0.02 -13.20 5.45
CA LEU A 145 1.43 -13.48 5.35
C LEU A 145 1.70 -14.55 6.39
N ILE A 146 1.96 -15.77 5.92
CA ILE A 146 2.31 -16.90 6.75
C ILE A 146 3.84 -16.92 6.85
N TYR A 147 4.36 -16.63 8.04
CA TYR A 147 5.77 -16.72 8.35
C TYR A 147 6.03 -17.98 9.17
N GLN A 148 7.18 -18.62 8.94
CA GLN A 148 7.69 -19.69 9.79
C GLN A 148 8.87 -19.12 10.58
N LEU A 149 8.70 -18.98 11.90
CA LEU A 149 9.74 -18.52 12.80
C LEU A 149 10.38 -19.73 13.47
N GLN A 150 11.64 -20.00 13.14
CA GLN A 150 12.43 -21.04 13.80
C GLN A 150 13.19 -20.43 14.98
N VAL A 151 12.97 -20.97 16.18
CA VAL A 151 13.56 -20.46 17.43
C VAL A 151 14.36 -21.57 18.11
N SER A 152 15.62 -21.29 18.41
CA SER A 152 16.50 -22.20 19.14
C SER A 152 16.70 -21.72 20.58
N VAL A 153 16.22 -22.52 21.53
CA VAL A 153 16.44 -22.34 22.97
C VAL A 153 17.67 -23.13 23.39
N ILE A 154 18.79 -22.43 23.58
CA ILE A 154 20.09 -23.06 23.84
C ILE A 154 20.24 -23.41 25.32
N SER A 155 20.29 -22.40 26.20
CA SER A 155 20.55 -22.59 27.63
C SER A 155 20.04 -21.44 28.50
N GLY A 156 19.95 -21.68 29.80
CA GLY A 156 19.74 -20.65 30.82
C GLY A 156 20.91 -20.61 31.78
N THR A 157 21.20 -19.46 32.40
CA THR A 157 22.29 -19.32 33.37
C THR A 157 21.83 -18.59 34.62
N GLY A 158 22.38 -18.98 35.78
CA GLY A 158 22.10 -18.30 37.04
C GLY A 158 20.64 -18.42 37.52
N LEU A 159 19.94 -19.48 37.13
CA LEU A 159 18.55 -19.67 37.53
C LEU A 159 18.46 -19.88 39.04
N ARG A 160 17.54 -19.15 39.67
CA ARG A 160 17.22 -19.34 41.09
C ARG A 160 16.36 -20.58 41.22
N THR A 161 16.95 -21.66 41.71
CA THR A 161 16.19 -22.77 42.31
C THR A 161 15.34 -22.19 43.44
N LYS A 162 14.04 -22.51 43.55
CA LYS A 162 13.26 -22.11 44.74
C LYS A 162 13.77 -22.90 45.94
N GLY A 163 14.89 -22.47 46.48
CA GLY A 163 15.44 -22.99 47.72
C GLY A 163 14.58 -22.50 48.86
N TRP A 164 13.58 -23.29 49.27
CA TRP A 164 13.13 -23.31 50.67
C TRP A 164 12.22 -24.48 51.04
N ARG A 165 11.58 -25.19 50.09
CA ARG A 165 10.64 -26.26 50.47
C ARG A 165 11.39 -27.58 50.65
N PRO A 166 11.50 -28.15 51.88
CA PRO A 166 12.06 -29.48 52.07
C PRO A 166 11.04 -30.51 51.54
N GLY A 167 11.35 -31.11 50.40
CA GLY A 167 10.57 -32.17 49.79
C GLY A 167 11.39 -32.87 48.69
N PRO A 168 11.15 -34.16 48.41
CA PRO A 168 11.93 -34.97 47.47
C PRO A 168 11.71 -34.62 45.98
N GLU A 169 11.04 -33.51 45.67
CA GLU A 169 10.71 -33.11 44.31
C GLU A 169 11.74 -32.08 43.81
N SER A 170 12.75 -32.55 43.07
CA SER A 170 13.62 -31.69 42.28
C SER A 170 12.76 -30.82 41.35
N GLU A 171 12.93 -29.50 41.37
CA GLU A 171 12.20 -28.63 40.45
C GLU A 171 12.67 -28.91 39.01
N ALA A 172 11.72 -29.26 38.15
CA ALA A 172 11.94 -29.39 36.72
C ALA A 172 11.92 -28.00 36.08
N LEU A 173 13.01 -27.60 35.42
CA LEU A 173 13.15 -26.33 34.72
C LEU A 173 12.81 -26.51 33.24
N SER A 174 11.83 -25.75 32.74
CA SER A 174 11.46 -25.69 31.33
C SER A 174 11.34 -24.23 30.86
N CYS A 175 11.48 -24.03 29.56
CA CYS A 175 11.27 -22.74 28.90
C CYS A 175 10.04 -22.87 28.00
N ILE A 176 9.16 -21.86 28.03
CA ILE A 176 8.02 -21.75 27.14
C ILE A 176 8.28 -20.53 26.25
N VAL A 177 8.22 -20.73 24.94
CA VAL A 177 8.33 -19.66 23.94
C VAL A 177 6.94 -19.42 23.39
N GLU A 178 6.46 -18.17 23.50
CA GLU A 178 5.18 -17.74 22.96
C GLU A 178 5.34 -16.41 22.21
N VAL A 179 4.46 -16.19 21.23
CA VAL A 179 4.35 -14.88 20.57
C VAL A 179 3.18 -14.13 21.18
N VAL A 180 3.45 -12.97 21.75
CA VAL A 180 2.41 -12.11 22.37
C VAL A 180 1.31 -11.80 21.36
N GLY A 181 0.06 -12.05 21.76
CA GLY A 181 -1.11 -11.84 20.91
C GLY A 181 -1.35 -12.93 19.86
N LYS A 182 -0.67 -14.09 19.94
CA LYS A 182 -0.90 -15.25 19.08
C LYS A 182 -0.99 -16.53 19.91
N GLU A 183 -1.73 -17.51 19.40
CA GLU A 183 -1.87 -18.83 20.05
C GLU A 183 -0.63 -19.73 19.88
N ALA A 184 0.30 -19.35 19.00
CA ALA A 184 1.50 -20.11 18.69
C ALA A 184 2.48 -20.09 19.87
N LYS A 185 2.73 -21.27 20.47
CA LYS A 185 3.71 -21.49 21.54
C LYS A 185 4.31 -22.90 21.49
N PHE A 186 5.54 -23.05 21.97
CA PHE A 186 6.15 -24.36 22.23
C PHE A 186 6.93 -24.34 23.55
N GLY A 187 7.15 -25.53 24.12
CA GLY A 187 7.87 -25.71 25.38
C GLY A 187 9.06 -26.64 25.24
N THR A 188 10.14 -26.36 25.96
CA THR A 188 11.31 -27.24 26.03
C THR A 188 11.06 -28.42 26.99
N LYS A 189 11.85 -29.49 26.83
CA LYS A 189 11.85 -30.60 27.78
C LYS A 189 12.34 -30.11 29.15
N PRO A 190 11.73 -30.60 30.25
CA PRO A 190 12.17 -30.25 31.59
C PRO A 190 13.58 -30.79 31.88
N VAL A 191 14.43 -29.96 32.48
CA VAL A 191 15.76 -30.33 33.00
C VAL A 191 15.72 -30.18 34.52
N ARG A 192 16.06 -31.23 35.26
CA ARG A 192 16.08 -31.24 36.73
C ARG A 192 17.47 -30.86 37.24
N ASP A 193 17.52 -30.33 38.46
CA ASP A 193 18.75 -30.18 39.26
C ASP A 193 19.90 -29.39 38.61
N SER A 194 19.59 -28.41 37.75
CA SER A 194 20.62 -27.57 37.12
C SER A 194 20.33 -26.08 37.29
N LYS A 195 21.31 -25.32 37.81
CA LYS A 195 21.25 -23.84 37.78
C LYS A 195 21.56 -23.26 36.40
N ASN A 196 22.13 -24.08 35.52
CA ASN A 196 22.54 -23.72 34.17
C ASN A 196 22.01 -24.79 33.18
N PRO A 197 20.69 -24.92 32.98
CA PRO A 197 20.13 -25.94 32.10
C PRO A 197 20.53 -25.65 30.65
N ALA A 198 20.91 -26.71 29.92
CA ALA A 198 21.08 -26.68 28.47
C ALA A 198 19.92 -27.47 27.84
N TRP A 199 19.09 -26.80 27.04
CA TRP A 199 17.97 -27.42 26.36
C TRP A 199 18.32 -27.83 24.93
N ASN A 200 19.13 -27.02 24.23
CA ASN A 200 19.50 -27.22 22.82
C ASN A 200 18.29 -27.63 21.96
N HIS A 201 17.17 -26.95 22.15
CA HIS A 201 15.89 -27.29 21.54
C HIS A 201 15.54 -26.26 20.48
N THR A 202 15.28 -26.72 19.26
CA THR A 202 14.75 -25.87 18.17
C THR A 202 13.28 -26.19 17.96
N GLY A 203 12.44 -25.16 18.01
CA GLY A 203 11.02 -25.22 17.71
C GLY A 203 10.65 -24.29 16.55
N GLU A 204 9.56 -24.60 15.87
CA GLU A 204 9.02 -23.77 14.80
C GLU A 204 7.66 -23.22 15.20
N LEU A 205 7.46 -21.94 14.95
CA LEU A 205 6.22 -21.21 15.18
C LEU A 205 5.68 -20.73 13.84
N GLN A 206 4.51 -21.24 13.46
CA GLN A 206 3.80 -20.75 12.29
C GLN A 206 2.97 -19.52 12.69
N MET A 207 3.25 -18.39 12.06
CA MET A 207 2.60 -17.13 12.35
C MET A 207 1.83 -16.66 11.13
N SER A 208 0.55 -16.34 11.28
CA SER A 208 -0.22 -15.62 10.27
C SER A 208 -0.36 -14.15 10.67
N HIS A 209 0.10 -13.26 9.81
CA HIS A 209 -0.13 -11.83 9.91
C HIS A 209 -1.25 -11.44 8.95
N SER A 210 -2.43 -11.12 9.50
CA SER A 210 -3.45 -10.41 8.75
C SER A 210 -3.06 -8.94 8.73
N ALA A 211 -2.79 -8.36 7.56
CA ALA A 211 -2.38 -6.97 7.44
C ALA A 211 -3.51 -5.95 7.75
N LEU A 212 -4.67 -6.42 8.23
CA LEU A 212 -5.71 -5.55 8.76
C LEU A 212 -5.20 -4.97 10.09
N PRO A 213 -5.20 -3.63 10.26
CA PRO A 213 -4.90 -3.04 11.56
C PRO A 213 -5.89 -3.59 12.59
N CYS A 214 -5.39 -4.28 13.61
CA CYS A 214 -6.21 -4.71 14.74
C CYS A 214 -6.81 -3.45 15.39
N CYS A 215 -8.08 -3.19 15.14
CA CYS A 215 -8.84 -2.13 15.81
C CYS A 215 -9.15 -2.45 17.28
N GLU A 216 -8.65 -3.56 17.84
CA GLU A 216 -8.94 -4.02 19.22
C GLU A 216 -7.94 -3.51 20.27
N CYS A 217 -7.12 -2.52 19.95
CA CYS A 217 -6.28 -1.82 20.93
C CYS A 217 -6.75 -0.37 21.11
N LEU A 218 -7.97 -0.16 21.62
CA LEU A 218 -8.43 1.09 22.23
C LEU A 218 -9.25 0.79 23.49
#